data_AF-A0A953SXP5-F1
#
_entry.id   AF-A0A953SXP5-F1
#
_cell.length_a   1.000
_cell.length_b   1.000
_cell.length_c   1.000
_cell.angle_alpha   90.00
_cell.angle_beta   90.00
_cell.angle_gamma   90.00
#
_symmetry.space_group_name_H-M   'P 1'
#
loop_
_entity.id
_entity.type
_entity.pdbx_description
1 polymer ?
#
loop_
_entity_poly.entity_id
_entity_poly.type
_entity_poly.pdbx_seq_one_letter_code
_entity_poly.pdbx_strand_id
1 'polypeptide(L)'
;MRLSIVFFLLFFSVVVSAQSWEFEKPDYKKIEKKIKDKKSNLFYESLMNRFKNADSTLTLEEKRSLYYGYSFQSEYSPYSHSSYSDSIRDVLQLKAHSKAELDKIIAFGDAVLAENPFDIRTLNYQLYALEKNGEQALFEAKVIQMTSVIDALMSSGDGMTKETSFYVIFTAHEYDLLNILGFEFGGSQSLIEHYDYLTLGENEYGIEGFYFDVSPCLDSMSKMLKE
;
A
#
# COMPACT_ATOMS: atom_id res chain seq x y z
N MET A 1 51.87 -50.44 17.35
CA MET A 1 51.52 -49.05 17.73
C MET A 1 50.19 -48.70 17.09
N ARG A 2 49.12 -48.53 17.87
CA ARG A 2 47.83 -48.01 17.40
C ARG A 2 47.87 -46.49 17.53
N LEU A 3 47.77 -45.78 16.41
CA LEU A 3 47.70 -44.32 16.36
C LEU A 3 46.22 -43.93 16.41
N SER A 4 45.77 -43.38 17.54
CA SER A 4 44.42 -42.83 17.67
C SER A 4 44.39 -41.44 17.05
N ILE A 5 43.65 -41.27 15.94
CA ILE A 5 43.33 -39.95 15.37
C ILE A 5 41.96 -39.55 15.93
N VAL A 6 41.95 -38.53 16.77
CA VAL A 6 40.72 -37.91 17.28
C VAL A 6 40.28 -36.86 16.25
N PHE A 7 39.12 -37.07 15.64
CA PHE A 7 38.50 -36.12 14.72
C PHE A 7 37.59 -35.18 15.54
N PHE A 8 37.99 -33.92 15.68
CA PHE A 8 37.19 -32.90 16.37
C PHE A 8 36.21 -32.29 15.36
N LEU A 9 34.95 -32.74 15.38
CA LEU A 9 33.86 -32.16 14.58
C LEU A 9 33.34 -30.90 15.26
N LEU A 10 33.78 -29.74 14.76
CA LEU A 10 33.20 -28.43 15.10
C LEU A 10 31.87 -28.27 14.36
N PHE A 11 30.76 -28.45 15.07
CA PHE A 11 29.43 -28.04 14.61
C PHE A 11 29.34 -26.51 14.68
N PHE A 12 29.49 -25.84 13.54
CA PHE A 12 29.06 -24.45 13.39
C PHE A 12 27.55 -24.45 13.12
N SER A 13 26.74 -24.23 14.15
CA SER A 13 25.32 -23.96 13.98
C SER A 13 25.15 -22.55 13.44
N VAL A 14 24.88 -22.44 12.13
CA VAL A 14 24.38 -21.20 11.53
C VAL A 14 22.97 -20.98 12.08
N VAL A 15 22.83 -20.01 12.97
CA VAL A 15 21.51 -19.51 13.37
C VAL A 15 20.98 -18.71 12.18
N VAL A 16 20.14 -19.36 11.36
CA VAL A 16 19.30 -18.64 10.41
C VAL A 16 18.25 -17.93 11.25
N SER A 17 18.39 -16.61 11.41
CA SER A 17 17.29 -15.79 11.92
C SER A 17 16.16 -15.83 10.91
N ALA A 18 15.11 -16.60 11.20
CA ALA A 18 13.83 -16.39 10.58
C ALA A 18 13.37 -15.00 10.99
N GLN A 19 13.39 -14.04 10.08
CA GLN A 19 12.79 -12.73 10.32
C GLN A 19 11.28 -12.99 10.42
N SER A 20 10.74 -13.11 11.63
CA SER A 20 9.30 -12.98 11.83
C SER A 20 8.96 -11.55 11.45
N TRP A 21 8.15 -11.36 10.40
CA TRP A 21 7.51 -10.07 10.17
C TRP A 21 6.66 -9.79 11.40
N GLU A 22 7.08 -8.83 12.22
CA GLU A 22 6.27 -8.36 13.34
C GLU A 22 5.33 -7.30 12.77
N PHE A 23 4.04 -7.64 12.71
CA PHE A 23 3.00 -6.71 12.30
C PHE A 23 2.80 -5.65 13.38
N GLU A 24 2.68 -4.39 12.97
CA GLU A 24 2.42 -3.28 13.89
C GLU A 24 1.12 -2.59 13.50
N LYS A 25 0.12 -2.64 14.39
CA LYS A 25 -1.08 -1.80 14.29
C LYS A 25 -0.70 -0.31 14.32
N PRO A 26 -1.23 0.54 13.41
CA PRO A 26 -0.98 1.97 13.47
C PRO A 26 -1.55 2.61 14.75
N ASP A 27 -0.71 3.30 15.51
CA ASP A 27 -1.13 4.20 16.58
C ASP A 27 -1.45 5.58 15.98
N TYR A 28 -2.69 5.74 15.54
CA TYR A 28 -3.18 6.96 14.91
C TYR A 28 -2.99 8.23 15.77
N LYS A 29 -3.09 8.13 17.11
CA LYS A 29 -2.88 9.28 18.00
C LYS A 29 -1.41 9.70 18.02
N LYS A 30 -0.49 8.73 18.09
CA LYS A 30 0.95 8.96 18.02
C LYS A 30 1.36 9.51 16.66
N ILE A 31 0.81 8.94 15.58
CA ILE A 31 1.04 9.39 14.21
C ILE A 31 0.59 10.84 14.06
N GLU A 32 -0.67 11.16 14.38
CA GLU A 32 -1.22 12.52 14.28
C GLU A 32 -0.36 13.55 15.02
N LYS A 33 0.10 13.22 16.23
CA LYS A 33 0.97 14.11 17.01
C LYS A 33 2.32 14.34 16.31
N LYS A 34 2.97 13.28 15.83
CA LYS A 34 4.30 13.38 15.22
C LYS A 34 4.26 14.10 13.87
N ILE A 35 3.26 13.81 13.03
CA ILE A 35 3.16 14.40 11.68
C ILE A 35 2.88 15.91 11.69
N LYS A 36 2.33 16.45 12.79
CA LYS A 36 2.08 17.89 12.99
C LYS A 36 3.29 18.65 13.55
N ASP A 37 4.29 17.95 14.08
CA ASP A 37 5.48 18.58 14.66
C ASP A 37 6.54 18.85 13.58
N LYS A 38 6.77 20.12 13.25
CA LYS A 38 7.78 20.57 12.27
C LYS A 38 9.22 20.17 12.61
N LYS A 39 9.50 19.79 13.86
CA LYS A 39 10.81 19.31 14.30
C LYS A 39 10.94 17.79 14.25
N SER A 40 9.84 17.07 14.06
CA SER A 40 9.86 15.63 13.90
C SER A 40 10.42 15.26 12.53
N ASN A 41 11.21 14.19 12.48
CA ASN A 41 11.57 13.53 11.21
C ASN A 41 10.33 12.96 10.48
N LEU A 42 9.19 12.87 11.16
CA LEU A 42 7.92 12.40 10.60
C LEU A 42 6.98 13.54 10.20
N PHE A 43 7.45 14.79 10.16
CA PHE A 43 6.64 15.93 9.75
C PHE A 43 6.02 15.72 8.36
N TYR A 44 4.69 15.84 8.26
CA TYR A 44 3.94 15.37 7.10
C TYR A 44 4.41 15.97 5.77
N GLU A 45 4.56 17.29 5.71
CA GLU A 45 4.96 17.98 4.46
C GLU A 45 6.35 17.53 4.00
N SER A 46 7.27 17.23 4.93
CA SER A 46 8.60 16.73 4.61
C SER A 46 8.53 15.32 4.03
N LEU A 47 7.76 14.42 4.65
CA LEU A 47 7.55 13.05 4.16
C LEU A 47 6.87 13.05 2.79
N MET A 48 5.82 13.85 2.62
CA MET A 48 5.11 13.97 1.35
C MET A 48 6.02 14.51 0.24
N ASN A 49 6.87 15.50 0.54
CA ASN A 49 7.85 15.99 -0.43
C ASN A 49 8.86 14.91 -0.82
N ARG A 50 9.36 14.12 0.15
CA ARG A 50 10.29 13.01 -0.13
C ARG A 50 9.62 11.93 -1.00
N PHE A 51 8.39 11.56 -0.68
CA PHE A 51 7.59 10.63 -1.49
C PHE A 51 7.36 11.11 -2.93
N LYS A 52 6.99 12.37 -3.10
CA LYS A 52 6.80 12.97 -4.44
C LYS A 52 8.08 12.95 -5.28
N ASN A 53 9.24 13.07 -4.64
CA ASN A 53 10.56 12.97 -5.27
C ASN A 53 11.09 11.52 -5.36
N ALA A 54 10.26 10.52 -5.09
CA ALA A 54 10.61 9.11 -5.12
C ALA A 54 11.87 8.78 -4.28
N ASP A 55 11.93 9.31 -3.07
CA ASP A 55 13.02 9.01 -2.13
C ASP A 55 12.97 7.55 -1.67
N SER A 56 13.88 6.72 -2.19
CA SER A 56 14.00 5.29 -1.83
C SER A 56 14.52 5.04 -0.41
N THR A 57 14.95 6.09 0.30
CA THR A 57 15.50 5.98 1.66
C THR A 57 14.47 6.14 2.76
N LEU A 58 13.18 6.31 2.42
CA LEU A 58 12.10 6.34 3.40
C LEU A 58 12.09 5.03 4.21
N THR A 59 12.25 5.17 5.52
CA THR A 59 12.15 4.07 6.47
C THR A 59 10.70 3.58 6.59
N LEU A 60 10.49 2.39 7.14
CA LEU A 60 9.14 1.87 7.35
C LEU A 60 8.31 2.77 8.28
N GLU A 61 8.89 3.33 9.35
CA GLU A 61 8.18 4.29 10.23
C GLU A 61 7.74 5.55 9.47
N GLU A 62 8.59 6.04 8.57
CA GLU A 62 8.28 7.20 7.72
C GLU A 62 7.18 6.87 6.69
N LYS A 63 7.26 5.71 6.03
CA LYS A 63 6.21 5.24 5.10
C LYS A 63 4.86 5.08 5.79
N ARG A 64 4.85 4.45 6.98
CA ARG A 64 3.65 4.31 7.82
C ARG A 64 3.11 5.66 8.26
N SER A 65 3.95 6.57 8.72
CA SER A 65 3.54 7.91 9.16
C SER A 65 3.01 8.77 8.02
N LEU A 66 3.58 8.61 6.82
CA LEU A 66 3.10 9.26 5.61
C LEU A 66 1.74 8.71 5.18
N TYR A 67 1.62 7.40 5.05
CA TYR A 67 0.39 6.74 4.58
C TYR A 67 -0.75 6.97 5.58
N TYR A 68 -0.63 6.46 6.81
CA TYR A 68 -1.67 6.60 7.83
C TYR A 68 -1.89 8.06 8.26
N GLY A 69 -0.85 8.89 8.18
CA GLY A 69 -0.95 10.32 8.50
C GLY A 69 -1.79 11.11 7.49
N TYR A 70 -2.00 10.56 6.28
CA TYR A 70 -2.81 11.23 5.28
C TYR A 70 -4.27 11.36 5.70
N SER A 71 -4.79 10.43 6.53
CA SER A 71 -6.17 10.49 7.04
C SER A 71 -6.47 11.71 7.92
N PHE A 72 -5.43 12.46 8.32
CA PHE A 72 -5.55 13.70 9.10
C PHE A 72 -5.41 14.98 8.27
N GLN A 73 -5.16 14.86 6.96
CA GLN A 73 -5.01 16.03 6.09
C GLN A 73 -6.37 16.49 5.58
N SER A 74 -6.47 17.78 5.22
CA SER A 74 -7.71 18.38 4.72
C SER A 74 -8.19 17.77 3.40
N GLU A 75 -7.25 17.26 2.60
CA GLU A 75 -7.51 16.68 1.29
C GLU A 75 -7.99 15.23 1.37
N TYR A 76 -7.98 14.62 2.56
CA TYR A 76 -8.35 13.23 2.72
C TYR A 76 -9.83 13.00 2.42
N SER A 77 -10.09 12.30 1.32
CA SER A 77 -11.43 11.95 0.87
C SER A 77 -11.47 10.47 0.48
N PRO A 78 -11.74 9.56 1.43
CA PRO A 78 -11.67 8.12 1.19
C PRO A 78 -12.72 7.57 0.21
N TYR A 79 -13.72 8.38 -0.13
CA TYR A 79 -14.83 8.03 -1.01
C TYR A 79 -14.89 8.91 -2.27
N SER A 80 -13.89 9.78 -2.50
CA SER A 80 -13.86 10.56 -3.73
C SER A 80 -13.56 9.67 -4.93
N HIS A 81 -14.11 10.06 -6.08
CA HIS A 81 -13.83 9.45 -7.37
C HIS A 81 -13.35 10.52 -8.33
N SER A 82 -12.21 10.28 -8.97
CA SER A 82 -11.66 11.19 -9.96
C SER A 82 -12.24 10.87 -11.35
N SER A 83 -12.74 11.89 -12.06
CA SER A 83 -13.17 11.72 -13.45
C SER A 83 -12.02 11.37 -14.40
N TYR A 84 -10.78 11.68 -14.01
CA TYR A 84 -9.59 11.26 -14.74
C TYR A 84 -9.37 9.74 -14.67
N SER A 85 -9.83 9.07 -13.60
CA SER A 85 -9.78 7.60 -13.51
C SER A 85 -10.65 6.93 -14.58
N ASP A 86 -11.83 7.50 -14.89
CA ASP A 86 -12.66 7.03 -16.01
C ASP A 86 -11.95 7.24 -17.35
N SER A 87 -11.26 8.39 -17.52
CA SER A 87 -10.50 8.70 -18.73
C SER A 87 -9.33 7.74 -18.96
N ILE A 88 -8.64 7.31 -17.89
CA ILE A 88 -7.61 6.26 -17.97
C ILE A 88 -8.24 4.93 -18.43
N ARG A 89 -9.37 4.55 -17.84
CA ARG A 89 -10.07 3.30 -18.18
C ARG A 89 -10.50 3.28 -19.65
N ASP A 90 -11.01 4.38 -20.17
CA ASP A 90 -11.42 4.47 -21.57
C ASP A 90 -10.24 4.27 -22.52
N VAL A 91 -9.06 4.79 -22.16
CA VAL A 91 -7.84 4.54 -22.93
C VAL A 91 -7.41 3.07 -22.82
N LEU A 92 -7.44 2.48 -21.62
CA LEU A 92 -7.04 1.08 -21.37
C LEU A 92 -7.93 0.04 -22.08
N GLN A 93 -9.16 0.40 -22.47
CA GLN A 93 -10.07 -0.47 -23.23
C GLN A 93 -9.71 -0.60 -24.71
N LEU A 94 -8.78 0.22 -25.20
CA LEU A 94 -8.30 0.12 -26.58
C LEU A 94 -7.54 -1.18 -26.79
N LYS A 95 -7.70 -1.78 -27.97
CA LYS A 95 -7.04 -3.06 -28.31
C LYS A 95 -5.51 -2.96 -28.34
N ALA A 96 -5.00 -1.76 -28.58
CA ALA A 96 -3.57 -1.45 -28.59
C ALA A 96 -3.40 0.02 -28.19
N HIS A 97 -2.26 0.33 -27.59
CA HIS A 97 -1.91 1.68 -27.18
C HIS A 97 -0.70 2.15 -27.99
N SER A 98 -0.84 3.24 -28.76
CA SER A 98 0.30 3.94 -29.32
C SER A 98 0.95 4.82 -28.25
N LYS A 99 2.11 5.42 -28.56
CA LYS A 99 2.76 6.39 -27.68
C LYS A 99 1.80 7.50 -27.21
N ALA A 100 0.92 7.99 -28.08
CA ALA A 100 -0.02 9.05 -27.72
C ALA A 100 -1.09 8.58 -26.72
N GLU A 101 -1.54 7.33 -26.77
CA GLU A 101 -2.43 6.75 -25.75
C GLU A 101 -1.69 6.52 -24.42
N LEU A 102 -0.45 6.03 -24.46
CA LEU A 102 0.36 5.82 -23.26
C LEU A 102 0.66 7.16 -22.56
N ASP A 103 0.97 8.22 -23.31
CA ASP A 103 1.19 9.56 -22.78
C ASP A 103 -0.10 10.13 -22.14
N LYS A 104 -1.30 9.78 -22.64
CA LYS A 104 -2.58 10.13 -21.99
C LYS A 104 -2.77 9.40 -20.67
N ILE A 105 -2.42 8.11 -20.58
CA ILE A 105 -2.47 7.37 -19.31
C ILE A 105 -1.58 8.06 -18.27
N ILE A 106 -0.38 8.49 -18.66
CA ILE A 106 0.53 9.21 -17.77
C ILE A 106 -0.09 10.54 -17.33
N ALA A 107 -0.56 11.36 -18.27
CA ALA A 107 -1.11 12.69 -17.97
C ALA A 107 -2.39 12.64 -17.10
N PHE A 108 -3.33 11.74 -17.41
CA PHE A 108 -4.51 11.54 -16.56
C PHE A 108 -4.13 10.93 -15.21
N GLY A 109 -3.15 10.03 -15.19
CA GLY A 109 -2.61 9.48 -13.94
C GLY A 109 -2.02 10.55 -13.03
N ASP A 110 -1.28 11.51 -13.58
CA ASP A 110 -0.74 12.63 -12.80
C ASP A 110 -1.86 13.48 -12.18
N ALA A 111 -2.97 13.66 -12.89
CA ALA A 111 -4.14 14.37 -12.37
C ALA A 111 -4.82 13.60 -11.23
N VAL A 112 -5.02 12.28 -11.38
CA VAL A 112 -5.55 11.44 -10.29
C VAL A 112 -4.62 11.46 -9.08
N LEU A 113 -3.30 11.33 -9.28
CA LEU A 113 -2.32 11.29 -8.18
C LEU A 113 -2.11 12.65 -7.50
N ALA A 114 -2.50 13.75 -8.16
CA ALA A 114 -2.56 15.06 -7.51
C ALA A 114 -3.72 15.15 -6.51
N GLU A 115 -4.83 14.45 -6.78
CA GLU A 115 -6.01 14.36 -5.90
C GLU A 115 -5.83 13.29 -4.82
N ASN A 116 -5.36 12.09 -5.20
CA ASN A 116 -5.05 10.98 -4.32
C ASN A 116 -3.66 10.42 -4.62
N PRO A 117 -2.61 10.84 -3.88
CA PRO A 117 -1.23 10.41 -4.15
C PRO A 117 -0.98 8.91 -3.89
N PHE A 118 -1.93 8.22 -3.25
CA PHE A 118 -1.80 6.80 -2.90
C PHE A 118 -2.71 5.90 -3.72
N ASP A 119 -3.28 6.37 -4.83
CA ASP A 119 -4.06 5.54 -5.74
C ASP A 119 -3.17 4.47 -6.42
N ILE A 120 -3.17 3.26 -5.84
CA ILE A 120 -2.33 2.14 -6.27
C ILE A 120 -2.63 1.72 -7.71
N ARG A 121 -3.91 1.78 -8.13
CA ARG A 121 -4.32 1.41 -9.48
C ARG A 121 -3.72 2.36 -10.50
N THR A 122 -3.79 3.65 -10.24
CA THR A 122 -3.22 4.70 -11.09
C THR A 122 -1.72 4.58 -11.16
N LEU A 123 -1.03 4.35 -10.04
CA LEU A 123 0.40 4.07 -10.03
C LEU A 123 0.74 2.88 -10.93
N ASN A 124 -0.02 1.79 -10.85
CA ASN A 124 0.15 0.61 -11.68
C ASN A 124 -0.10 0.89 -13.18
N TYR A 125 -1.11 1.70 -13.51
CA TYR A 125 -1.36 2.12 -14.90
C TYR A 125 -0.24 3.01 -15.46
N GLN A 126 0.32 3.91 -14.64
CA GLN A 126 1.49 4.69 -15.04
C GLN A 126 2.71 3.78 -15.24
N LEU A 127 2.95 2.77 -14.38
CA LEU A 127 4.03 1.80 -14.58
C LEU A 127 3.91 1.09 -15.92
N TYR A 128 2.71 0.59 -16.26
CA TYR A 128 2.43 -0.01 -17.57
C TYR A 128 2.77 0.94 -18.72
N ALA A 129 2.31 2.20 -18.63
CA ALA A 129 2.51 3.18 -19.70
C ALA A 129 3.99 3.56 -19.87
N LEU A 130 4.70 3.79 -18.77
CA LEU A 130 6.11 4.16 -18.73
C LEU A 130 7.01 3.03 -19.24
N GLU A 131 6.72 1.78 -18.86
CA GLU A 131 7.44 0.61 -19.37
C GLU A 131 7.29 0.50 -20.90
N LYS A 132 6.07 0.64 -21.42
CA LYS A 132 5.81 0.59 -22.87
C LYS A 132 6.46 1.75 -23.63
N ASN A 133 6.59 2.91 -23.00
CA ASN A 133 7.27 4.07 -23.58
C ASN A 133 8.80 4.03 -23.44
N GLY A 134 9.36 3.12 -22.63
CA GLY A 134 10.80 3.05 -22.36
C GLY A 134 11.31 4.16 -21.42
N GLU A 135 10.42 4.78 -20.63
CA GLU A 135 10.74 5.90 -19.73
C GLU A 135 11.27 5.39 -18.38
N GLN A 136 12.45 4.75 -18.40
CA GLN A 136 12.99 3.98 -17.27
C GLN A 136 13.11 4.76 -15.96
N ALA A 137 13.61 6.00 -15.99
CA ALA A 137 13.81 6.79 -14.76
C ALA A 137 12.47 7.14 -14.08
N LEU A 138 11.44 7.44 -14.87
CA LEU A 138 10.09 7.71 -14.36
C LEU A 138 9.44 6.42 -13.85
N PHE A 139 9.66 5.29 -14.55
CA PHE A 139 9.20 3.99 -14.10
C PHE A 139 9.77 3.65 -12.70
N GLU A 140 11.08 3.79 -12.51
CA GLU A 140 11.73 3.56 -11.21
C GLU A 140 11.18 4.47 -10.11
N ALA A 141 10.96 5.75 -10.42
CA ALA A 141 10.34 6.69 -9.49
C ALA A 141 8.93 6.23 -9.05
N LYS A 142 8.12 5.72 -9.98
CA LYS A 142 6.78 5.20 -9.70
C LYS A 142 6.80 3.91 -8.92
N VAL A 143 7.78 3.03 -9.16
CA VAL A 143 7.99 1.83 -8.34
C VAL A 143 8.28 2.21 -6.89
N ILE A 144 9.14 3.20 -6.65
CA ILE A 144 9.45 3.66 -5.28
C ILE A 144 8.22 4.23 -4.59
N GLN A 145 7.39 4.98 -5.30
CA GLN A 145 6.13 5.51 -4.77
C GLN A 145 5.15 4.39 -4.42
N MET A 146 4.88 3.48 -5.36
CA MET A 146 3.95 2.37 -5.16
C MET A 146 4.40 1.43 -4.04
N THR A 147 5.69 1.06 -4.02
CA THR A 147 6.24 0.21 -2.95
C THR A 147 6.19 0.89 -1.58
N SER A 148 6.35 2.22 -1.50
CA SER A 148 6.20 2.93 -0.23
C SER A 148 4.79 2.82 0.36
N VAL A 149 3.75 2.82 -0.48
CA VAL A 149 2.36 2.61 -0.06
C VAL A 149 2.12 1.16 0.35
N ILE A 150 2.59 0.21 -0.46
CA ILE A 150 2.43 -1.23 -0.20
C ILE A 150 3.17 -1.65 1.08
N ASP A 151 4.38 -1.15 1.32
CA ASP A 151 5.14 -1.43 2.53
C ASP A 151 4.38 -0.99 3.79
N ALA A 152 3.73 0.18 3.75
CA ALA A 152 2.92 0.66 4.86
C ALA A 152 1.73 -0.28 5.11
N LEU A 153 0.98 -0.63 4.05
CA LEU A 153 -0.16 -1.55 4.10
C LEU A 153 0.22 -2.92 4.66
N MET A 154 1.21 -3.57 4.06
CA MET A 154 1.67 -4.92 4.40
C MET A 154 2.32 -5.01 5.78
N SER A 155 2.78 -3.89 6.35
CA SER A 155 3.37 -3.87 7.70
C SER A 155 2.36 -3.94 8.84
N SER A 156 1.06 -3.84 8.55
CA SER A 156 0.02 -3.70 9.58
C SER A 156 -0.59 -5.01 10.05
N GLY A 157 -0.54 -6.05 9.23
CA GLY A 157 -1.20 -7.32 9.49
C GLY A 157 -1.07 -8.30 8.32
N ASP A 158 -1.63 -9.49 8.49
CA ASP A 158 -1.79 -10.52 7.44
C ASP A 158 -3.26 -10.68 6.99
N GLY A 159 -4.19 -9.96 7.62
CA GLY A 159 -5.62 -10.01 7.34
C GLY A 159 -6.32 -11.26 7.89
N MET A 160 -5.64 -12.20 8.54
CA MET A 160 -6.23 -13.50 8.89
C MET A 160 -7.20 -13.42 10.06
N THR A 161 -7.01 -12.48 10.99
CA THR A 161 -7.92 -12.22 12.10
C THR A 161 -8.16 -10.72 12.26
N LYS A 162 -9.09 -10.33 13.15
CA LYS A 162 -9.30 -8.92 13.51
C LYS A 162 -8.07 -8.29 14.18
N GLU A 163 -7.29 -9.09 14.92
CA GLU A 163 -6.08 -8.65 15.61
C GLU A 163 -4.91 -8.39 14.65
N THR A 164 -4.83 -9.18 13.58
CA THR A 164 -3.82 -9.05 12.52
C THR A 164 -4.41 -8.52 11.22
N SER A 165 -5.50 -7.74 11.28
CA SER A 165 -6.15 -7.16 10.11
C SER A 165 -5.22 -6.22 9.34
N PHE A 166 -5.40 -6.11 8.02
CA PHE A 166 -4.78 -5.02 7.28
C PHE A 166 -5.41 -3.69 7.67
N TYR A 167 -4.59 -2.66 7.90
CA TYR A 167 -5.07 -1.31 8.15
C TYR A 167 -5.04 -0.48 6.88
N VAL A 168 -6.19 0.00 6.44
CA VAL A 168 -6.34 0.79 5.21
C VAL A 168 -6.93 2.17 5.50
N ILE A 169 -6.57 3.16 4.67
CA ILE A 169 -7.19 4.48 4.72
C ILE A 169 -8.09 4.77 3.50
N PHE A 170 -8.20 3.83 2.55
CA PHE A 170 -9.16 3.89 1.45
C PHE A 170 -9.75 2.49 1.28
N THR A 171 -11.05 2.39 1.07
CA THR A 171 -11.72 1.09 0.83
C THR A 171 -11.22 0.41 -0.45
N ALA A 172 -10.80 1.20 -1.45
CA ALA A 172 -10.18 0.67 -2.67
C ALA A 172 -8.93 -0.19 -2.38
N HIS A 173 -8.17 0.14 -1.33
CA HIS A 173 -6.96 -0.60 -0.96
C HIS A 173 -7.22 -2.01 -0.46
N GLU A 174 -8.43 -2.31 0.00
CA GLU A 174 -8.82 -3.68 0.40
C GLU A 174 -8.73 -4.61 -0.81
N TYR A 175 -9.36 -4.20 -1.90
CA TYR A 175 -9.35 -4.92 -3.18
C TYR A 175 -7.98 -4.88 -3.87
N ASP A 176 -7.25 -3.78 -3.75
CA ASP A 176 -5.89 -3.68 -4.29
C ASP A 176 -4.95 -4.66 -3.60
N LEU A 177 -5.06 -4.81 -2.27
CA LEU A 177 -4.30 -5.80 -1.51
C LEU A 177 -4.65 -7.23 -1.88
N LEU A 178 -5.94 -7.57 -2.10
CA LEU A 178 -6.31 -8.89 -2.60
C LEU A 178 -5.54 -9.23 -3.88
N ASN A 179 -5.56 -8.31 -4.85
CA ASN A 179 -4.89 -8.49 -6.13
C ASN A 179 -3.35 -8.58 -5.98
N ILE A 180 -2.75 -7.74 -5.13
CA ILE A 180 -1.29 -7.77 -4.85
C ILE A 180 -0.88 -9.11 -4.23
N LEU A 181 -1.72 -9.68 -3.37
CA LEU A 181 -1.49 -10.97 -2.74
C LEU A 181 -1.83 -12.16 -3.64
N GLY A 182 -2.34 -11.90 -4.86
CA GLY A 182 -2.71 -12.94 -5.83
C GLY A 182 -4.06 -13.60 -5.56
N PHE A 183 -4.95 -12.93 -4.82
CA PHE A 183 -6.31 -13.40 -4.55
C PHE A 183 -7.35 -12.60 -5.33
N GLU A 184 -8.43 -13.27 -5.70
CA GLU A 184 -9.63 -12.65 -6.27
C GLU A 184 -10.69 -12.45 -5.19
N PHE A 185 -11.53 -11.42 -5.35
CA PHE A 185 -12.66 -11.19 -4.45
C PHE A 185 -13.75 -12.26 -4.64
N GLY A 186 -14.18 -12.88 -3.55
CA GLY A 186 -15.16 -13.98 -3.51
C GLY A 186 -16.62 -13.55 -3.67
N GLY A 187 -16.89 -12.25 -3.81
CA GLY A 187 -18.23 -11.73 -4.08
C GLY A 187 -19.06 -11.35 -2.85
N SER A 188 -18.53 -11.52 -1.64
CA SER A 188 -19.17 -11.08 -0.40
C SER A 188 -18.23 -10.21 0.44
N GLN A 189 -18.76 -9.06 0.88
CA GLN A 189 -18.16 -8.16 1.86
C GLN A 189 -19.13 -7.99 3.03
N SER A 190 -18.62 -7.95 4.26
CA SER A 190 -19.40 -7.70 5.46
C SER A 190 -18.68 -6.75 6.41
N LEU A 191 -19.36 -5.68 6.82
CA LEU A 191 -18.87 -4.76 7.85
C LEU A 191 -19.21 -5.33 9.24
N ILE A 192 -18.18 -5.57 10.04
CA ILE A 192 -18.24 -6.09 11.40
C ILE A 192 -17.54 -5.08 12.32
N GLU A 193 -18.33 -4.30 13.04
CA GLU A 193 -17.83 -3.17 13.85
C GLU A 193 -17.15 -2.11 12.98
N HIS A 194 -15.82 -2.07 12.98
CA HIS A 194 -14.97 -1.20 12.17
C HIS A 194 -14.05 -1.99 11.22
N TYR A 195 -14.32 -3.29 11.09
CA TYR A 195 -13.61 -4.18 10.20
C TYR A 195 -14.48 -4.55 9.01
N ASP A 196 -13.96 -4.40 7.81
CA ASP A 196 -14.52 -5.06 6.64
C ASP A 196 -13.91 -6.45 6.52
N TYR A 197 -14.76 -7.45 6.25
CA TYR A 197 -14.35 -8.81 5.91
C TYR A 197 -14.69 -9.07 4.44
N LEU A 198 -13.66 -9.25 3.61
CA LEU A 198 -13.81 -9.57 2.20
C LEU A 198 -13.54 -11.06 2.01
N THR A 199 -14.53 -11.77 1.46
CA THR A 199 -14.35 -13.17 1.04
C THR A 199 -13.40 -13.26 -0.16
N LEU A 200 -12.71 -14.38 -0.29
CA LEU A 200 -11.86 -14.70 -1.44
C LEU A 200 -12.54 -15.69 -2.37
N GLY A 201 -12.19 -15.64 -3.64
CA GLY A 201 -12.49 -16.71 -4.59
C GLY A 201 -11.76 -18.00 -4.22
N GLU A 202 -12.10 -19.10 -4.92
CA GLU A 202 -11.38 -20.36 -4.76
C GLU A 202 -9.88 -20.15 -4.96
N ASN A 203 -9.07 -20.62 -4.01
CA ASN A 203 -7.62 -20.45 -4.01
C ASN A 203 -6.94 -21.69 -3.46
N GLU A 204 -5.68 -21.90 -3.85
CA GLU A 204 -4.89 -23.09 -3.51
C GLU A 204 -4.60 -23.22 -1.99
N TYR A 205 -4.77 -22.13 -1.23
CA TYR A 205 -4.48 -22.07 0.19
C TYR A 205 -5.72 -22.35 1.08
N GLY A 206 -6.92 -22.40 0.49
CA GLY A 206 -8.17 -22.58 1.23
C GLY A 206 -8.49 -21.42 2.20
N ILE A 207 -7.98 -20.22 1.93
CA ILE A 207 -8.26 -19.03 2.75
C ILE A 207 -9.63 -18.48 2.35
N GLU A 208 -10.52 -18.29 3.33
CA GLU A 208 -11.90 -17.85 3.09
C GLU A 208 -12.04 -16.34 2.84
N GLY A 209 -11.17 -15.53 3.45
CA GLY A 209 -11.32 -14.08 3.48
C GLY A 209 -10.25 -13.39 4.30
N PHE A 210 -10.18 -12.07 4.17
CA PHE A 210 -9.31 -11.21 4.98
C PHE A 210 -10.11 -10.12 5.69
N TYR A 211 -9.60 -9.72 6.86
CA TYR A 211 -10.07 -8.59 7.66
C TYR A 211 -9.27 -7.33 7.35
N PHE A 212 -9.99 -6.23 7.19
CA PHE A 212 -9.46 -4.89 6.97
C PHE A 212 -10.01 -3.93 8.02
N ASP A 213 -9.16 -3.29 8.81
CA ASP A 213 -9.57 -2.18 9.68
C ASP A 213 -9.73 -0.92 8.82
N VAL A 214 -10.98 -0.45 8.72
CA VAL A 214 -11.41 0.68 7.90
C VAL A 214 -11.79 1.89 8.77
N SER A 215 -11.31 1.95 10.02
CA SER A 215 -11.64 3.03 10.96
C SER A 215 -11.48 4.45 10.38
N PRO A 216 -10.38 4.78 9.66
CA PRO A 216 -10.24 6.12 9.06
C PRO A 216 -11.34 6.45 8.04
N CYS A 217 -11.79 5.47 7.25
CA CYS A 217 -12.87 5.63 6.29
C CYS A 217 -14.19 5.89 7.01
N LEU A 218 -14.50 5.13 8.06
CA LEU A 218 -15.72 5.29 8.85
C LEU A 218 -15.75 6.62 9.60
N ASP A 219 -14.62 7.05 10.16
CA ASP A 219 -14.47 8.34 10.83
C ASP A 219 -14.71 9.51 9.85
N SER A 220 -14.17 9.41 8.63
CA SER A 220 -14.43 10.40 7.57
C SER A 220 -15.90 10.44 7.18
N MET A 221 -16.53 9.28 6.98
CA MET A 221 -17.97 9.19 6.69
C MET A 221 -18.82 9.79 7.81
N SER A 222 -18.49 9.51 9.07
CA SER A 222 -19.23 10.09 10.20
C SER A 222 -19.12 11.61 10.26
N LYS A 223 -17.99 12.20 9.84
CA LYS A 223 -17.83 13.66 9.79
C LYS A 223 -18.71 14.27 8.69
N MET A 224 -18.68 13.69 7.47
CA MET A 224 -19.50 14.16 6.35
C MET A 224 -21.00 14.12 6.64
N LEU A 225 -21.49 13.11 7.38
CA LEU A 225 -22.91 12.99 7.72
C LEU A 225 -23.38 13.96 8.82
N LYS A 226 -22.46 14.66 9.49
CA LYS A 226 -22.77 15.62 10.56
C LYS A 226 -22.78 17.08 10.07
N GLU A 227 -22.29 17.33 8.86
CA GLU A 227 -22.29 18.62 8.18
C GLU A 227 -23.61 18.83 7.40
#